data_AF-A0A2H6A773-F1
#
_entry.id   AF-A0A2H6A773-F1
#
_cell.length_a   1.000
_cell.length_b   1.000
_cell.length_c   1.000
_cell.angle_alpha   90.00
_cell.angle_beta   90.00
_cell.angle_gamma   90.00
#
_symmetry.space_group_name_H-M   'P 1'
#
loop_
_entity.id
_entity.type
_entity.pdbx_description
1 polymer ?
#
loop_
_entity_poly.entity_id
_entity_poly.type
_entity_poly.pdbx_seq_one_letter_code
_entity_poly.pdbx_strand_id
1 'polypeptide(L)'
;MFSLIFKKPEYKKGEIIQHIEKLEKLLNKDIKNVKDIHKTKDGVLIGRIFVDGKWVMFYDTRIIEDIQGKKIEEIEYLEKHPYEDYAGIAKIENKRTLFVDSKIINKVQDKEIEQVHDMAVNPDGTINGWAQIEGKLVLFLWNENKSLIL
;
A
#
# COMPACT_ATOMS: atom_id res chain seq x y z
N MET A 1 36.65 4.46 -3.73
CA MET A 1 35.38 3.75 -3.46
C MET A 1 34.60 4.61 -2.47
N PHE A 2 33.68 5.45 -2.95
CA PHE A 2 32.87 6.32 -2.08
C PHE A 2 31.59 5.57 -1.71
N SER A 3 31.41 5.22 -0.43
CA SER A 3 30.11 4.82 0.06
C SER A 3 29.28 6.08 0.29
N LEU A 4 28.24 6.29 -0.51
CA LEU A 4 27.17 7.22 -0.14
C LEU A 4 26.42 6.58 1.04
N ILE A 5 26.73 7.03 2.25
CA ILE A 5 25.90 6.77 3.42
C ILE A 5 24.63 7.62 3.23
N PHE A 6 23.60 7.04 2.62
CA PHE A 6 22.25 7.61 2.71
C PHE A 6 21.83 7.56 4.18
N LYS A 7 22.01 8.67 4.90
CA LYS A 7 21.32 8.87 6.17
C LYS A 7 19.83 8.76 5.86
N LYS A 8 19.19 7.67 6.29
CA LYS A 8 17.72 7.60 6.34
C LYS A 8 17.27 8.84 7.11
N PRO A 9 16.43 9.71 6.57
CA PRO A 9 15.91 10.80 7.36
C PRO A 9 15.00 10.17 8.41
N GLU A 10 15.48 10.05 9.64
CA GLU A 10 14.67 9.57 10.76
C GLU A 10 13.68 10.68 11.12
N TYR A 11 12.39 10.36 11.10
CA TYR A 11 11.41 11.30 11.62
C TYR A 11 11.59 11.40 13.13
N LYS A 12 11.80 12.61 13.64
CA LYS A 12 11.85 12.85 15.08
C LYS A 12 10.47 12.59 15.67
N LYS A 13 10.44 12.10 16.92
CA LYS A 13 9.21 11.96 17.70
C LYS A 13 8.44 13.29 17.66
N GLY A 14 7.21 13.26 17.14
CA GLY A 14 6.35 14.44 16.97
C GLY A 14 6.18 14.92 15.53
N GLU A 15 7.09 14.58 14.61
CA GLU A 15 6.97 15.02 13.20
C GLU A 15 5.82 14.32 12.47
N ILE A 16 5.51 13.06 12.82
CA ILE A 16 4.31 12.37 12.31
C ILE A 16 3.04 13.10 12.77
N ILE A 17 2.98 13.54 14.04
CA ILE A 17 1.82 14.26 14.57
C ILE A 17 1.62 15.59 13.82
N GLN A 18 2.70 16.37 13.66
CA GLN A 18 2.66 17.61 12.89
C GLN A 18 2.23 17.40 11.43
N HIS A 19 2.67 16.30 10.82
CA HIS A 19 2.28 15.93 9.47
C HIS A 19 0.78 15.62 9.37
N ILE A 20 0.24 14.86 10.33
CA ILE A 20 -1.18 14.53 10.38
C ILE A 20 -2.01 15.79 10.64
N GLU A 21 -1.61 16.68 11.57
CA GLU A 21 -2.29 17.96 11.80
C GLU A 21 -2.30 18.85 10.54
N LYS A 22 -1.21 18.84 9.77
CA LYS A 22 -1.16 19.55 8.48
C LYS A 22 -2.14 18.94 7.49
N LEU A 23 -2.22 17.62 7.44
CA LEU A 23 -3.16 16.89 6.56
C LEU A 23 -4.61 17.18 6.95
N GLU A 24 -4.97 17.18 8.24
CA GLU A 24 -6.31 17.58 8.72
C GLU A 24 -6.71 18.98 8.24
N LYS A 25 -5.80 19.95 8.39
CA LYS A 25 -6.02 21.33 7.93
C LYS A 25 -6.22 21.43 6.42
N LEU A 26 -5.44 20.68 5.64
CA LEU A 26 -5.53 20.69 4.18
C LEU A 26 -6.79 20.00 3.67
N LEU A 27 -7.20 18.91 4.32
CA LEU A 27 -8.42 18.19 3.96
C LEU A 27 -9.69 18.87 4.48
N ASN A 28 -9.53 19.75 5.49
CA ASN A 28 -10.63 20.29 6.29
C ASN A 28 -11.51 19.17 6.88
N LYS A 29 -10.85 18.14 7.42
CA LYS A 29 -11.50 16.94 7.99
C LYS A 29 -10.77 16.48 9.24
N ASP A 30 -11.54 15.90 10.15
CA ASP A 30 -11.05 15.26 11.38
C ASP A 30 -10.49 13.87 11.07
N ILE A 31 -9.21 13.63 11.40
CA ILE A 31 -8.57 12.33 11.21
C ILE A 31 -8.69 11.54 12.52
N LYS A 32 -9.59 10.56 12.52
CA LYS A 32 -9.91 9.81 13.76
C LYS A 32 -8.85 8.79 14.14
N ASN A 33 -8.09 8.30 13.16
CA ASN A 33 -7.11 7.25 13.36
C ASN A 33 -6.08 7.23 12.22
N VAL A 34 -4.88 6.76 12.52
CA VAL A 34 -3.74 6.65 11.59
C VAL A 34 -3.08 5.28 11.77
N LYS A 35 -2.83 4.57 10.68
CA LYS A 35 -2.23 3.23 10.66
C LYS A 35 -1.25 3.06 9.51
N ASP A 36 -0.43 2.02 9.59
CA ASP A 36 0.47 1.55 8.54
C ASP A 36 1.36 2.67 7.95
N ILE A 37 1.93 3.45 8.87
CA ILE A 37 2.76 4.60 8.50
C ILE A 37 4.15 4.11 8.11
N HIS A 38 4.55 4.44 6.89
CA HIS A 38 5.84 4.10 6.33
C HIS A 38 6.51 5.32 5.73
N LYS A 39 7.83 5.18 5.54
CA LYS A 39 8.65 6.16 4.84
C LYS A 39 9.05 5.58 3.48
N THR A 40 8.76 6.33 2.43
CA THR A 40 9.19 6.04 1.05
C THR A 40 10.70 6.17 0.92
N LYS A 41 11.26 5.75 -0.21
CA LYS A 41 12.70 5.88 -0.49
C LYS A 41 13.15 7.34 -0.54
N ASP A 42 12.30 8.21 -1.10
CA ASP A 42 12.53 9.66 -1.18
C ASP A 42 12.27 10.37 0.15
N GLY A 43 11.85 9.61 1.16
CA GLY A 43 11.74 10.09 2.52
C GLY A 43 10.41 10.75 2.87
N VAL A 44 9.40 10.57 2.02
CA VAL A 44 8.03 11.04 2.21
C VAL A 44 7.26 10.06 3.10
N LEU A 45 6.27 10.54 3.86
CA LEU A 45 5.36 9.68 4.59
C LEU A 45 4.25 9.17 3.69
N ILE A 46 3.97 7.88 3.83
CA ILE A 46 2.78 7.23 3.33
C ILE A 46 2.11 6.50 4.49
N GLY A 47 0.80 6.37 4.44
CA GLY A 47 0.07 5.60 5.42
C GLY A 47 -1.42 5.65 5.16
N ARG A 48 -2.19 5.14 6.13
CA ARG A 48 -3.65 5.14 6.07
C ARG A 48 -4.22 6.01 7.18
N ILE A 49 -5.23 6.79 6.84
CA ILE A 49 -6.00 7.60 7.78
C ILE A 49 -7.47 7.23 7.69
N PHE A 50 -8.17 7.29 8.83
CA PHE A 50 -9.62 7.06 8.87
C PHE A 50 -10.36 8.41 8.84
N VAL A 51 -11.04 8.67 7.73
CA VAL A 51 -11.75 9.93 7.47
C VAL A 51 -13.07 9.63 6.75
N ASP A 52 -14.13 10.36 7.10
CA ASP A 52 -15.48 10.19 6.53
C ASP A 52 -16.00 8.74 6.54
N GLY A 53 -15.63 7.96 7.56
CA GLY A 53 -16.12 6.59 7.73
C GLY A 53 -15.35 5.52 6.95
N LYS A 54 -14.20 5.85 6.34
CA LYS A 54 -13.38 4.87 5.61
C LYS A 54 -11.89 5.11 5.78
N TRP A 55 -11.09 4.06 5.57
CA TRP A 55 -9.64 4.17 5.45
C TRP A 55 -9.24 4.66 4.05
N VAL A 56 -8.44 5.72 3.99
CA VAL A 56 -7.84 6.23 2.74
C VAL A 56 -6.33 6.29 2.87
N MET A 57 -5.62 6.17 1.74
CA MET A 57 -4.17 6.28 1.69
C MET A 57 -3.78 7.74 1.49
N PHE A 58 -2.84 8.22 2.29
CA PHE A 58 -2.17 9.48 2.05
C PHE A 58 -0.75 9.24 1.55
N TYR A 59 -0.28 10.10 0.66
CA TYR A 59 1.12 10.21 0.25
C TYR A 59 1.52 11.68 0.42
N ASP A 60 2.52 11.93 1.27
CA ASP A 60 2.83 13.28 1.75
C ASP A 60 1.56 13.98 2.28
N THR A 61 1.18 15.11 1.69
CA THR A 61 0.02 15.90 2.07
C THR A 61 -1.18 15.70 1.13
N ARG A 62 -1.24 14.58 0.41
CA ARG A 62 -2.30 14.29 -0.57
C ARG A 62 -2.97 12.96 -0.27
N ILE A 63 -4.24 12.85 -0.61
CA ILE A 63 -4.96 11.57 -0.63
C ILE A 63 -4.84 10.96 -2.01
N ILE A 64 -4.58 9.65 -2.03
CA ILE A 64 -4.59 8.87 -3.26
C ILE A 64 -6.00 8.31 -3.41
N GLU A 65 -6.71 8.80 -4.41
CA GLU A 65 -8.13 8.48 -4.65
C GLU A 65 -8.33 7.41 -5.72
N ASP A 66 -7.32 7.16 -6.54
CA ASP A 66 -7.33 6.14 -7.58
C ASP A 66 -5.96 5.49 -7.76
N ILE A 67 -5.96 4.28 -8.33
CA ILE A 67 -4.78 3.58 -8.81
C ILE A 67 -5.07 3.19 -10.25
N GLN A 68 -4.21 3.61 -11.18
CA GLN A 68 -4.39 3.40 -12.63
C GLN A 68 -5.77 3.87 -13.13
N GLY A 69 -6.27 5.01 -12.64
CA GLY A 69 -7.57 5.56 -13.03
C GLY A 69 -8.77 4.83 -12.44
N LYS A 70 -8.56 3.80 -11.60
CA LYS A 70 -9.63 3.11 -10.88
C LYS A 70 -9.80 3.67 -9.48
N LYS A 71 -11.00 4.18 -9.20
CA LYS A 71 -11.33 4.77 -7.91
C LYS A 71 -11.16 3.76 -6.76
N ILE A 72 -10.45 4.18 -5.73
CA ILE A 72 -10.34 3.47 -4.46
C ILE A 72 -11.60 3.75 -3.64
N GLU A 73 -12.28 2.68 -3.26
CA GLU A 73 -13.39 2.75 -2.30
C GLU A 73 -12.84 2.89 -0.89
N GLU A 74 -11.88 2.03 -0.51
CA GLU A 74 -11.24 1.96 0.80
C GLU A 74 -9.85 1.30 0.67
N ILE A 75 -8.90 1.69 1.51
CA ILE A 75 -7.62 1.00 1.64
C ILE A 75 -7.69 0.10 2.87
N GLU A 76 -7.52 -1.20 2.70
CA GLU A 76 -7.69 -2.18 3.77
C GLU A 76 -6.37 -2.59 4.44
N TYR A 77 -5.27 -2.55 3.70
CA TYR A 77 -3.94 -2.87 4.19
C TYR A 77 -2.87 -2.12 3.42
N LEU A 78 -1.79 -1.73 4.10
CA LEU A 78 -0.61 -1.14 3.50
C LEU A 78 0.63 -1.68 4.21
N GLU A 79 1.66 -2.00 3.44
CA GLU A 79 2.94 -2.46 3.94
C GLU A 79 4.08 -1.85 3.14
N LYS A 80 5.22 -1.65 3.80
CA LYS A 80 6.43 -1.19 3.13
C LYS A 80 6.97 -2.27 2.19
N HIS A 81 7.24 -1.89 0.95
CA HIS A 81 7.96 -2.74 0.01
C HIS A 81 9.47 -2.45 0.05
N PRO A 82 10.37 -3.46 -0.04
CA PRO A 82 11.81 -3.22 0.00
C PRO A 82 12.37 -2.65 -1.32
N TYR A 83 11.75 -3.00 -2.45
CA TYR A 83 12.19 -2.57 -3.79
C TYR A 83 11.26 -1.56 -4.44
N GLU A 84 10.12 -1.28 -3.82
CA GLU A 84 9.20 -0.21 -4.21
C GLU A 84 8.95 0.65 -2.97
N ASP A 85 8.01 1.59 -3.00
CA ASP A 85 7.68 2.35 -1.79
C ASP A 85 6.72 1.59 -0.87
N TYR A 86 5.74 0.89 -1.44
CA TYR A 86 4.69 0.21 -0.69
C TYR A 86 3.95 -0.84 -1.52
N ALA A 87 3.27 -1.75 -0.84
CA ALA A 87 2.28 -2.66 -1.39
C ALA A 87 1.07 -2.71 -0.46
N GLY A 88 -0.09 -3.13 -0.96
CA GLY A 88 -1.28 -3.14 -0.14
C GLY A 88 -2.49 -3.80 -0.78
N ILE A 89 -3.58 -3.77 -0.02
CA ILE A 89 -4.90 -4.22 -0.46
C ILE A 89 -5.85 -3.04 -0.43
N ALA A 90 -6.49 -2.77 -1.56
CA ALA A 90 -7.53 -1.75 -1.69
C ALA A 90 -8.83 -2.39 -2.17
N LYS A 91 -9.95 -1.87 -1.69
CA LYS A 91 -11.25 -2.15 -2.27
C LYS A 91 -11.45 -1.27 -3.49
N ILE A 92 -11.55 -1.88 -4.67
CA ILE A 92 -11.72 -1.24 -5.98
C ILE A 92 -12.79 -2.03 -6.73
N GLU A 93 -13.82 -1.36 -7.25
CA GLU A 93 -14.91 -2.01 -8.01
C GLU A 93 -15.54 -3.20 -7.24
N ASN A 94 -15.77 -2.99 -5.93
CA ASN A 94 -16.24 -4.00 -4.98
C ASN A 94 -15.36 -5.27 -4.85
N LYS A 95 -14.07 -5.18 -5.22
CA LYS A 95 -13.09 -6.27 -5.09
C LYS A 95 -11.89 -5.86 -4.25
N ARG A 96 -11.43 -6.79 -3.40
CA ARG A 96 -10.15 -6.66 -2.70
C ARG A 96 -9.01 -6.89 -3.69
N THR A 97 -8.28 -5.84 -3.98
CA THR A 97 -7.30 -5.75 -5.07
C THR A 97 -5.92 -5.52 -4.51
N LEU A 98 -4.97 -6.39 -4.88
CA LEU A 98 -3.56 -6.20 -4.56
C LEU A 98 -2.98 -5.09 -5.46
N PHE A 99 -2.18 -4.22 -4.87
CA PHE A 99 -1.39 -3.24 -5.60
C PHE A 99 0.03 -3.17 -5.06
N VAL A 100 0.94 -2.76 -5.93
CA VAL A 100 2.31 -2.38 -5.58
C VAL A 100 2.57 -1.01 -6.17
N ASP A 101 2.93 -0.06 -5.31
CA ASP A 101 3.01 1.36 -5.64
C ASP A 101 1.73 1.84 -6.38
N SER A 102 1.86 2.24 -7.65
CA SER A 102 0.79 2.78 -8.47
C SER A 102 0.24 1.76 -9.48
N LYS A 103 0.49 0.47 -9.26
CA LYS A 103 0.16 -0.63 -10.18
C LYS A 103 -0.76 -1.64 -9.51
N ILE A 104 -1.87 -1.97 -10.18
CA ILE A 104 -2.75 -3.06 -9.78
C ILE A 104 -2.17 -4.39 -10.22
N ILE A 105 -2.18 -5.37 -9.32
CA ILE A 105 -1.80 -6.75 -9.60
C ILE A 105 -3.06 -7.59 -9.70
N ASN A 106 -3.50 -7.85 -10.94
CA ASN A 106 -4.70 -8.64 -11.21
C ASN A 106 -4.41 -10.04 -11.72
N LYS A 107 -3.14 -10.46 -11.84
CA LYS A 107 -2.78 -11.79 -12.34
C LYS A 107 -1.66 -12.47 -11.57
N VAL A 108 -1.72 -13.80 -11.52
CA VAL A 108 -0.66 -14.71 -11.09
C VAL A 108 -0.60 -15.87 -12.10
N GLN A 109 0.57 -16.14 -12.68
CA GLN A 109 0.76 -17.20 -13.70
C GLN A 109 -0.33 -17.20 -14.79
N ASP A 110 -0.55 -16.04 -15.41
CA ASP A 110 -1.57 -15.78 -16.44
C ASP A 110 -3.04 -15.93 -16.01
N LYS A 111 -3.31 -16.33 -14.76
CA LYS A 111 -4.67 -16.43 -14.23
C LYS A 111 -5.09 -15.12 -13.57
N GLU A 112 -6.31 -14.69 -13.85
CA GLU A 112 -6.90 -13.51 -13.21
C GLU A 112 -7.18 -13.78 -11.72
N ILE A 113 -6.87 -12.80 -10.89
CA ILE A 113 -7.26 -12.75 -9.50
C ILE A 113 -8.68 -12.21 -9.42
N GLU A 114 -9.58 -12.96 -8.80
CA GLU A 114 -10.95 -12.53 -8.54
C GLU A 114 -11.02 -11.58 -7.34
N GLN A 115 -10.29 -11.91 -6.27
CA GLN A 115 -10.08 -11.08 -5.08
C GLN A 115 -8.91 -11.59 -4.24
N VAL A 116 -8.28 -10.69 -3.47
CA VAL A 116 -7.20 -11.01 -2.54
C VAL A 116 -7.75 -11.08 -1.12
N HIS A 117 -7.34 -12.12 -0.39
CA HIS A 117 -7.76 -12.36 0.99
C HIS A 117 -6.74 -11.89 2.01
N ASP A 118 -5.46 -12.05 1.69
CA ASP A 118 -4.36 -11.69 2.57
C ASP A 118 -3.10 -11.45 1.77
N MET A 119 -2.16 -10.70 2.34
CA MET A 119 -0.84 -10.49 1.77
C MET A 119 0.22 -10.30 2.85
N ALA A 120 1.46 -10.62 2.50
CA ALA A 120 2.66 -10.21 3.23
C ALA A 120 3.76 -9.91 2.22
N VAL A 121 4.56 -8.88 2.51
CA VAL A 121 5.78 -8.56 1.75
C VAL A 121 6.99 -9.20 2.41
N ASN A 122 7.69 -10.04 1.66
CA ASN A 122 8.93 -10.66 2.11
C ASN A 122 10.13 -9.71 1.97
N PRO A 123 11.22 -9.95 2.73
CA PRO A 123 12.45 -9.16 2.63
C PRO A 123 13.09 -9.12 1.24
N ASP A 124 12.84 -10.13 0.41
CA ASP A 124 13.31 -10.23 -0.97
C ASP A 124 12.35 -9.57 -1.98
N GLY A 125 11.38 -8.78 -1.50
CA GLY A 125 10.40 -8.09 -2.33
C GLY A 125 9.38 -9.00 -3.02
N THR A 126 9.34 -10.29 -2.69
CA THR A 126 8.21 -11.13 -3.09
C THR A 126 7.01 -10.85 -2.21
N ILE A 127 5.82 -10.90 -2.79
CA ILE A 127 4.55 -10.83 -2.08
C ILE A 127 3.96 -12.23 -2.06
N ASN A 128 3.68 -12.77 -0.88
CA ASN A 128 2.86 -13.96 -0.74
C ASN A 128 1.49 -13.59 -0.20
N GLY A 129 0.48 -14.39 -0.51
CA GLY A 129 -0.86 -14.12 -0.04
C GLY A 129 -1.86 -15.19 -0.45
N TRP A 130 -3.09 -15.02 0.00
CA TRP A 130 -4.21 -15.86 -0.41
C TRP A 130 -5.06 -15.09 -1.41
N ALA A 131 -5.42 -15.70 -2.53
CA ALA A 131 -6.28 -15.09 -3.53
C ALA A 131 -7.32 -16.11 -4.01
N GLN A 132 -8.49 -15.60 -4.40
CA GLN A 132 -9.46 -16.39 -5.14
C GLN A 132 -9.10 -16.34 -6.62
N ILE A 133 -8.88 -17.52 -7.21
CA ILE A 133 -8.53 -17.70 -8.62
C ILE A 133 -9.32 -18.91 -9.13
N GLU A 134 -10.09 -18.74 -10.20
CA GLU A 134 -10.95 -19.79 -10.78
C GLU A 134 -11.88 -20.42 -9.72
N GLY A 135 -12.47 -19.56 -8.89
CA GLY A 135 -13.35 -19.94 -7.79
C GLY A 135 -12.68 -20.61 -6.58
N LYS A 136 -11.36 -20.81 -6.58
CA LYS A 136 -10.63 -21.48 -5.48
C LYS A 136 -9.77 -20.51 -4.69
N LEU A 137 -9.72 -20.68 -3.38
CA LEU A 137 -8.76 -19.99 -2.52
C LEU A 137 -7.40 -20.69 -2.67
N VAL A 138 -6.41 -19.97 -3.20
CA VAL A 138 -5.06 -20.49 -3.45
C VAL A 138 -4.01 -19.59 -2.82
N LEU A 139 -2.90 -20.20 -2.40
CA LEU A 139 -1.72 -19.47 -1.98
C LEU A 139 -0.97 -19.02 -3.24
N PHE A 140 -0.54 -17.76 -3.27
CA PHE A 140 0.28 -17.24 -4.36
C PHE A 140 1.59 -16.65 -3.84
N LEU A 141 2.57 -16.61 -4.74
CA LEU A 141 3.78 -15.80 -4.67
C LEU A 141 3.82 -14.91 -5.90
N TRP A 142 4.19 -13.65 -5.72
CA TRP A 142 4.26 -12.68 -6.81
C TRP A 142 5.43 -11.71 -6.62
N ASN A 143 6.17 -11.48 -7.69
CA ASN A 143 6.96 -10.27 -7.92
C ASN A 143 6.96 -9.98 -9.43
N GLU A 144 7.60 -8.89 -9.85
CA GLU A 144 7.62 -8.48 -11.25
C GLU A 144 8.26 -9.50 -12.20
N ASN A 145 9.16 -10.35 -11.70
CA ASN A 145 9.92 -11.31 -12.50
C ASN A 145 9.33 -12.72 -12.48
N LYS A 146 8.52 -13.05 -11.46
CA LYS A 146 8.04 -14.39 -11.19
C LYS A 146 6.75 -14.34 -10.40
N SER A 147 5.78 -15.13 -10.85
CA SER A 147 4.58 -15.42 -10.07
C SER A 147 4.33 -16.93 -10.03
N LEU A 148 3.77 -17.42 -8.94
CA LEU A 148 3.48 -18.83 -8.68
C LEU A 148 2.15 -18.97 -7.95
N ILE A 149 1.36 -19.97 -8.34
CA ILE A 149 0.27 -20.51 -7.52
C ILE A 149 0.80 -21.81 -6.89
N LEU A 150 0.64 -21.93 -5.58
CA LEU A 150 1.14 -23.04 -4.76
C LEU A 150 0.02 -24.00 -4.37
#